data_AF-A0A371DLT6-F1
#
_entry.id   AF-A0A371DLT6-F1
#
_cell.length_a   1.000
_cell.length_b   1.000
_cell.length_c   1.000
_cell.angle_alpha   90.00
_cell.angle_beta   90.00
_cell.angle_gamma   90.00
#
_symmetry.space_group_name_H-M   'P 1'
#
loop_
_entity.id
_entity.type
_entity.pdbx_description
1 polymer ?
#
loop_
_entity_poly.entity_id
_entity_poly.type
_entity_poly.pdbx_seq_one_letter_code
_entity_poly.pdbx_strand_id
1 'polypeptide(L)'
;MLSHHSNPPDPPPIYKFACAAGRELCCKIITARLGYEPHGYQLDGICQALDGVDLLAVTPTGSGKTGFLVMYLLVMHAVMREPSLCGEARPPPHFRKDAAMVVVCPTKSLELDMAPKFQAAGIATLVINKDTTDIARRQAVVH
;
A
#
# COMPACT_ATOMS: atom_id res chain seq x y z
N MET A 1 43.54 24.29 21.92
CA MET A 1 42.77 23.07 21.62
C MET A 1 41.62 23.48 20.71
N LEU A 2 41.73 23.24 19.41
CA LEU A 2 40.62 23.47 18.46
C LEU A 2 39.64 22.32 18.61
N SER A 3 38.43 22.61 19.08
CA SER A 3 37.34 21.65 19.15
C SER A 3 36.91 21.27 17.73
N HIS A 4 37.20 20.04 17.32
CA HIS A 4 36.61 19.45 16.12
C HIS A 4 35.10 19.33 16.34
N HIS A 5 34.33 20.28 15.80
CA HIS A 5 32.92 20.05 15.53
C HIS A 5 32.83 19.06 14.37
N SER A 6 32.66 17.78 14.69
CA SER A 6 32.22 16.78 13.73
C SER A 6 30.80 17.13 13.30
N ASN A 7 30.59 17.29 11.99
CA ASN A 7 29.25 17.39 11.44
C ASN A 7 28.45 16.12 11.79
N PRO A 8 27.13 16.23 12.02
CA PRO A 8 26.30 15.04 12.19
C PRO A 8 26.38 14.15 10.94
N PRO A 9 26.34 12.83 11.11
CA PRO A 9 26.33 11.91 9.97
C PRO A 9 25.10 12.16 9.08
N ASP A 10 25.27 11.99 7.78
CA ASP A 10 24.18 12.07 6.83
C ASP A 10 23.07 11.08 7.19
N PRO A 11 21.79 11.43 6.95
CA PRO A 11 20.69 10.51 7.23
C PRO A 11 20.81 9.26 6.35
N PRO A 12 20.31 8.10 6.83
CA PRO A 12 20.33 6.88 6.03
C PRO A 12 19.61 7.07 4.68
N PRO A 13 20.06 6.37 3.64
CA PRO A 13 19.40 6.42 2.34
C PRO A 13 17.97 5.89 2.45
N ILE A 14 17.10 6.37 1.56
CA ILE A 14 15.73 5.86 1.45
C ILE A 14 15.77 4.48 0.78
N TYR A 15 15.09 3.50 1.36
CA TYR A 15 14.97 2.15 0.80
C TYR A 15 14.29 2.20 -0.57
N LYS A 16 14.77 1.37 -1.50
CA LYS A 16 14.26 1.28 -2.87
C LYS A 16 13.60 -0.07 -3.10
N PHE A 17 12.30 -0.06 -3.38
CA PHE A 17 11.51 -1.26 -3.64
C PHE A 17 11.69 -1.76 -5.08
N ALA A 18 11.96 -0.89 -6.04
CA ALA A 18 12.17 -1.29 -7.44
C ALA A 18 13.54 -1.95 -7.72
N CYS A 19 14.42 -2.08 -6.72
CA CYS A 19 15.67 -2.84 -6.86
C CYS A 19 15.42 -4.34 -6.65
N ALA A 20 16.40 -5.20 -6.99
CA ALA A 20 16.26 -6.66 -6.87
C ALA A 20 15.91 -7.12 -5.44
N ALA A 21 16.64 -6.64 -4.43
CA ALA A 21 16.38 -6.98 -3.03
C ALA A 21 15.03 -6.45 -2.53
N GLY A 22 14.64 -5.23 -2.97
CA GLY A 22 13.33 -4.64 -2.65
C GLY A 22 12.18 -5.43 -3.25
N ARG A 23 12.34 -5.88 -4.49
CA ARG A 23 11.39 -6.74 -5.19
C ARG A 23 11.20 -8.08 -4.47
N GLU A 24 12.29 -8.71 -4.05
CA GLU A 24 12.25 -9.95 -3.26
C GLU A 24 11.54 -9.74 -1.91
N LEU A 25 11.83 -8.64 -1.21
CA LEU A 25 11.16 -8.28 0.04
C LEU A 25 9.65 -8.12 -0.17
N CYS A 26 9.24 -7.36 -1.20
CA CYS A 26 7.83 -7.19 -1.56
C CYS A 26 7.15 -8.54 -1.80
N CYS A 27 7.76 -9.40 -2.64
CA CYS A 27 7.23 -10.73 -2.93
C CYS A 27 7.05 -11.55 -1.65
N LYS A 28 8.08 -11.61 -0.79
CA LYS A 28 8.04 -12.32 0.48
C LYS A 28 6.90 -11.84 1.39
N ILE A 29 6.75 -10.52 1.55
CA ILE A 29 5.67 -9.94 2.37
C ILE A 29 4.31 -10.30 1.81
N ILE A 30 4.11 -10.16 0.50
CA ILE A 30 2.83 -10.39 -0.16
C ILE A 30 2.44 -11.85 -0.09
N THR A 31 3.35 -12.77 -0.45
CA THR A 31 3.10 -14.21 -0.43
C THR A 31 2.76 -14.69 0.98
N ALA A 32 3.45 -14.19 2.00
CA ALA A 32 3.16 -14.53 3.40
C ALA A 32 1.78 -14.04 3.86
N ARG A 33 1.24 -12.97 3.26
CA ARG A 33 -0.06 -12.39 3.64
C ARG A 33 -1.23 -12.92 2.83
N LEU A 34 -1.02 -13.19 1.54
CA LEU A 34 -2.08 -13.57 0.61
C LEU A 34 -2.10 -15.07 0.29
N GLY A 35 -1.04 -15.80 0.62
CA GLY A 35 -0.94 -17.25 0.36
C GLY A 35 -0.66 -17.61 -1.10
N TYR A 36 -0.36 -16.63 -1.95
CA TYR A 36 0.03 -16.82 -3.34
C TYR A 36 1.07 -15.77 -3.77
N GLU A 37 1.86 -16.11 -4.79
CA GLU A 37 2.87 -15.23 -5.35
C GLU A 37 2.23 -14.17 -6.28
N PRO A 38 2.58 -12.88 -6.14
CA PRO A 38 2.10 -11.86 -7.08
C PRO A 38 2.66 -12.10 -8.48
N HIS A 39 1.87 -11.79 -9.51
CA HIS A 39 2.39 -11.83 -10.87
C HIS A 39 3.52 -10.81 -11.07
N GLY A 40 4.48 -11.13 -11.95
CA GLY A 40 5.64 -10.26 -12.20
C GLY A 40 5.28 -8.80 -12.49
N TYR A 41 4.28 -8.57 -13.36
CA TYR A 41 3.82 -7.21 -13.69
C TYR A 41 3.12 -6.49 -12.53
N GLN A 42 2.48 -7.22 -11.61
CA GLN A 42 1.94 -6.62 -10.38
C GLN A 42 3.09 -6.16 -9.50
N LEU A 43 4.07 -7.06 -9.30
CA LEU A 43 5.24 -6.80 -8.48
C LEU A 43 6.06 -5.62 -9.02
N ASP A 44 6.28 -5.55 -10.34
CA ASP A 44 6.97 -4.44 -11.00
C ASP A 44 6.25 -3.11 -10.75
N GLY A 45 4.93 -3.05 -10.98
CA GLY A 45 4.18 -1.82 -10.80
C GLY A 45 4.06 -1.37 -9.35
N ILE A 46 3.83 -2.30 -8.40
CA ILE A 46 3.76 -1.91 -6.98
C ILE A 46 5.12 -1.42 -6.47
N CYS A 47 6.23 -2.00 -6.91
CA CYS A 47 7.56 -1.59 -6.45
C CYS A 47 7.87 -0.15 -6.90
N GLN A 48 7.47 0.21 -8.12
CA GLN A 48 7.55 1.59 -8.60
C GLN A 48 6.65 2.52 -7.76
N ALA A 49 5.41 2.11 -7.50
CA ALA A 49 4.47 2.91 -6.69
C ALA A 49 4.96 3.10 -5.24
N LEU A 50 5.55 2.07 -4.62
CA LEU A 50 6.15 2.14 -3.28
C LEU A 50 7.37 3.05 -3.23
N ASP A 51 8.06 3.23 -4.36
CA ASP A 51 9.14 4.21 -4.51
C ASP A 51 8.64 5.64 -4.78
N GLY A 52 7.31 5.85 -4.81
CA GLY A 52 6.67 7.14 -5.01
C GLY A 52 6.46 7.52 -6.48
N VAL A 53 6.49 6.55 -7.40
CA VAL A 53 6.23 6.78 -8.83
C VAL A 53 4.75 6.57 -9.14
N ASP A 54 4.13 7.53 -9.81
CA ASP A 54 2.75 7.38 -10.29
C ASP A 54 2.65 6.27 -11.36
N LEU A 55 1.68 5.37 -11.19
CA LEU A 55 1.54 4.17 -12.02
C LEU A 55 0.29 4.24 -12.90
N LEU A 56 0.50 4.14 -14.22
CA LEU A 56 -0.56 3.81 -15.19
C LEU A 56 -0.44 2.34 -15.60
N ALA A 57 -1.35 1.49 -15.08
CA ALA A 57 -1.36 0.07 -15.38
C ALA A 57 -2.48 -0.30 -16.38
N VAL A 58 -2.10 -0.64 -17.62
CA VAL A 58 -3.01 -1.18 -18.64
C VAL A 58 -2.91 -2.69 -18.65
N THR A 59 -3.98 -3.37 -18.21
CA THR A 59 -4.00 -4.84 -18.15
C THR A 59 -5.37 -5.41 -18.57
N PRO A 60 -5.41 -6.63 -19.12
CA PRO A 60 -6.65 -7.31 -19.49
C PRO A 60 -7.65 -7.40 -18.33
N THR A 61 -8.94 -7.54 -18.61
CA THR A 61 -9.93 -7.87 -17.59
C THR A 61 -9.59 -9.22 -16.93
N GLY A 62 -9.93 -9.38 -15.64
CA GLY A 62 -9.60 -10.59 -14.89
C GLY A 62 -8.14 -10.73 -14.44
N SER A 63 -7.21 -9.86 -14.85
CA SER A 63 -5.79 -9.87 -14.47
C SER A 63 -5.49 -9.58 -12.99
N GLY A 64 -6.50 -9.42 -12.14
CA GLY A 64 -6.28 -9.07 -10.74
C GLY A 64 -5.75 -7.65 -10.53
N LYS A 65 -6.21 -6.67 -11.31
CA LYS A 65 -5.90 -5.23 -11.11
C LYS A 65 -6.06 -4.72 -9.68
N THR A 66 -7.09 -5.19 -8.97
CA THR A 66 -7.30 -4.85 -7.55
C THR A 66 -6.10 -5.24 -6.67
N GLY A 67 -5.33 -6.26 -7.08
CA GLY A 67 -4.13 -6.71 -6.39
C GLY A 67 -3.09 -5.61 -6.22
N PHE A 68 -2.89 -4.72 -7.19
CA PHE A 68 -1.95 -3.60 -7.06
C PHE A 68 -2.22 -2.75 -5.81
N LEU A 69 -3.51 -2.44 -5.57
CA LEU A 69 -3.96 -1.61 -4.46
C LEU A 69 -3.78 -2.31 -3.11
N VAL A 70 -4.20 -3.57 -3.02
CA VAL A 70 -4.10 -4.38 -1.80
C VAL A 70 -2.63 -4.64 -1.45
N MET A 71 -1.83 -5.07 -2.43
CA MET A 71 -0.41 -5.38 -2.23
C MET A 71 0.39 -4.14 -1.82
N TYR A 72 0.10 -2.98 -2.40
CA TYR A 72 0.71 -1.71 -1.97
C TYR A 72 0.50 -1.46 -0.47
N LEU A 73 -0.75 -1.54 0.01
CA LEU A 73 -1.07 -1.33 1.41
C LEU A 73 -0.42 -2.39 2.31
N LEU A 74 -0.39 -3.65 1.89
CA LEU A 74 0.23 -4.73 2.67
C LEU A 74 1.73 -4.50 2.88
N VAL A 75 2.47 -4.12 1.83
CA VAL A 75 3.90 -3.84 1.94
C VAL A 75 4.14 -2.60 2.79
N MET A 76 3.42 -1.51 2.53
CA MET A 76 3.53 -0.28 3.31
C MET A 76 3.27 -0.52 4.80
N HIS A 77 2.18 -1.23 5.15
CA HIS A 77 1.87 -1.53 6.55
C HIS A 77 2.90 -2.46 7.20
N ALA A 78 3.43 -3.44 6.47
CA ALA A 78 4.48 -4.31 6.99
C ALA A 78 5.75 -3.51 7.34
N VAL A 79 6.20 -2.66 6.43
CA VAL A 79 7.39 -1.80 6.63
C VAL A 79 7.16 -0.76 7.73
N MET A 80 5.97 -0.16 7.81
CA MET A 80 5.65 0.80 8.88
C MET A 80 5.54 0.15 10.25
N ARG A 81 5.19 -1.14 10.31
CA ARG A 81 5.17 -1.92 11.56
C ARG A 81 6.56 -2.38 11.96
N GLU A 82 7.40 -2.72 10.99
CA GLU A 82 8.75 -3.23 11.20
C GLU A 82 9.75 -2.54 10.25
N PRO A 83 10.21 -1.31 10.58
CA PRO A 83 11.10 -0.55 9.70
C PRO A 83 12.44 -1.23 9.41
N SER A 84 12.88 -2.14 10.28
CA SER A 84 14.08 -2.96 10.09
C SER A 84 14.03 -3.88 8.87
N LEU A 85 12.84 -4.10 8.28
CA LEU A 85 12.71 -4.78 6.98
C LEU A 85 13.48 -4.06 5.87
N CYS A 86 13.73 -2.75 6.01
CA CYS A 86 14.54 -1.95 5.10
C CYS A 86 16.06 -2.04 5.39
N GLY A 87 16.50 -2.85 6.35
CA GLY A 87 17.89 -2.91 6.80
C GLY A 87 18.35 -1.59 7.40
N GLU A 88 19.53 -1.12 7.00
CA GLU A 88 20.09 0.17 7.44
C GLU A 88 19.44 1.37 6.74
N ALA A 89 18.71 1.15 5.64
CA ALA A 89 18.00 2.21 4.93
C ALA A 89 16.67 2.51 5.63
N ARG A 90 16.19 3.75 5.47
CA ARG A 90 14.92 4.17 6.06
C ARG A 90 13.74 3.96 5.10
N PRO A 91 12.53 3.70 5.60
CA PRO A 91 11.32 3.66 4.77
C PRO A 91 11.11 4.96 3.99
N PRO A 92 10.39 4.94 2.85
CA PRO A 92 10.04 6.14 2.12
C PRO A 92 9.29 7.14 2.98
N PRO A 93 9.57 8.46 2.84
CA PRO A 93 8.99 9.49 3.71
C PRO A 93 7.48 9.67 3.53
N HIS A 94 6.90 9.14 2.45
CA HIS A 94 5.46 9.18 2.21
C HIS A 94 4.70 8.05 2.91
N PHE A 95 5.38 7.04 3.46
CA PHE A 95 4.72 5.98 4.20
C PHE A 95 4.17 6.52 5.52
N ARG A 96 2.94 6.13 5.88
CA ARG A 96 2.27 6.53 7.12
C ARG A 96 1.68 5.30 7.82
N LYS A 97 1.73 5.30 9.16
CA LYS A 97 1.16 4.21 9.97
C LYS A 97 -0.35 4.09 9.78
N ASP A 98 -1.03 5.22 9.70
CA ASP A 98 -2.49 5.33 9.58
C ASP A 98 -2.91 5.82 8.18
N ALA A 99 -2.16 5.42 7.15
CA ALA A 99 -2.51 5.78 5.77
C ALA A 99 -3.86 5.18 5.36
N ALA A 100 -4.65 5.98 4.65
CA ALA A 100 -5.87 5.57 3.99
C ALA A 100 -5.70 5.62 2.47
N MET A 101 -6.33 4.69 1.77
CA MET A 101 -6.38 4.68 0.30
C MET A 101 -7.80 5.05 -0.15
N VAL A 102 -7.91 6.06 -1.01
CA VAL A 102 -9.15 6.38 -1.69
C VAL A 102 -9.14 5.69 -3.05
N VAL A 103 -10.09 4.77 -3.24
CA VAL A 103 -10.27 4.09 -4.52
C VAL A 103 -11.54 4.63 -5.17
N VAL A 104 -11.38 5.26 -6.33
CA VAL A 104 -12.51 5.81 -7.10
C VAL A 104 -12.95 4.78 -8.13
N CYS A 105 -14.18 4.30 -7.99
CA CYS A 105 -14.79 3.34 -8.91
C CYS A 105 -15.83 4.06 -9.78
N PRO A 106 -15.96 3.71 -11.07
CA PRO A 106 -16.99 4.30 -11.93
C PRO A 106 -18.40 3.77 -11.63
N THR A 107 -18.53 2.64 -10.91
CA THR A 107 -19.82 2.01 -10.62
C THR A 107 -19.89 1.48 -9.19
N LYS A 108 -21.09 1.54 -8.59
CA LYS A 108 -21.38 0.95 -7.28
C LYS A 108 -21.06 -0.55 -7.22
N SER A 109 -21.35 -1.28 -8.29
CA SER A 109 -21.05 -2.71 -8.35
C SER A 109 -19.57 -3.00 -8.16
N LEU A 110 -18.68 -2.18 -8.76
CA LEU A 110 -17.24 -2.34 -8.55
C LEU A 110 -16.82 -2.02 -7.11
N GLU A 111 -17.42 -1.00 -6.48
CA GLU A 111 -17.16 -0.69 -5.07
C GLU A 111 -17.51 -1.88 -4.17
N LEU A 112 -18.69 -2.47 -4.38
CA LEU A 112 -19.20 -3.61 -3.63
C LEU A 112 -18.41 -4.89 -3.90
N ASP A 113 -17.90 -5.09 -5.12
CA ASP A 113 -17.07 -6.24 -5.47
C ASP A 113 -15.64 -6.13 -4.92
N MET A 114 -15.13 -4.90 -4.75
CA MET A 114 -13.78 -4.66 -4.27
C MET A 114 -13.71 -4.71 -2.75
N ALA A 115 -14.68 -4.16 -2.03
CA ALA A 115 -14.62 -4.06 -0.58
C ALA A 115 -14.37 -5.40 0.16
N PRO A 116 -15.04 -6.52 -0.19
CA PRO A 116 -14.76 -7.82 0.40
C PRO A 116 -13.32 -8.28 0.19
N LYS A 117 -12.67 -7.91 -0.93
CA LYS A 117 -11.28 -8.30 -1.22
C LYS A 117 -10.28 -7.59 -0.31
N PHE A 118 -10.51 -6.31 -0.03
CA PHE A 118 -9.70 -5.56 0.94
C PHE A 118 -9.92 -6.10 2.36
N GLN A 119 -11.17 -6.36 2.73
CA GLN A 119 -11.51 -6.94 4.04
C GLN A 119 -10.89 -8.33 4.23
N ALA A 120 -10.94 -9.19 3.21
CA ALA A 120 -10.29 -10.51 3.23
C ALA A 120 -8.76 -10.41 3.38
N ALA A 121 -8.15 -9.31 2.93
CA ALA A 121 -6.73 -9.01 3.15
C ALA A 121 -6.44 -8.37 4.52
N GLY A 122 -7.45 -8.22 5.39
CA GLY A 122 -7.34 -7.60 6.71
C GLY A 122 -7.30 -6.07 6.68
N ILE A 123 -7.73 -5.44 5.58
CA ILE A 123 -7.74 -3.98 5.43
C ILE A 123 -9.14 -3.45 5.75
N ALA A 124 -9.23 -2.59 6.75
CA ALA A 124 -10.47 -1.89 7.09
C ALA A 124 -10.95 -1.08 5.88
N THR A 125 -12.20 -1.33 5.46
CA THR A 125 -12.72 -0.79 4.21
C THR A 125 -14.12 -0.22 4.42
N LEU A 126 -14.34 0.98 3.87
CA LEU A 126 -15.63 1.67 3.85
C LEU A 126 -16.02 1.97 2.41
N VAL A 127 -17.24 1.60 2.04
CA VAL A 127 -17.82 1.97 0.73
C VAL A 127 -18.66 3.23 0.91
N ILE A 128 -18.30 4.29 0.18
CA ILE A 128 -18.99 5.58 0.23
C ILE A 128 -19.69 5.80 -1.12
N ASN A 129 -21.01 5.67 -1.13
CA ASN A 129 -21.85 6.03 -2.25
C ASN A 129 -23.19 6.58 -1.75
N LYS A 130 -24.10 6.93 -2.67
CA LYS A 130 -25.42 7.48 -2.33
C LYS A 130 -26.17 6.59 -1.32
N ASP A 131 -26.14 5.27 -1.50
CA ASP A 131 -26.97 4.35 -0.70
C ASP A 131 -26.40 4.22 0.72
N THR A 132 -25.08 4.03 0.85
CA THR A 132 -24.43 3.95 2.18
C THR A 132 -24.50 5.28 2.93
N THR A 133 -24.45 6.40 2.21
CA THR A 133 -24.63 7.75 2.78
C THR A 133 -26.06 7.96 3.28
N ASP A 134 -27.06 7.58 2.50
CA ASP A 134 -28.47 7.74 2.87
C ASP A 134 -28.82 6.85 4.08
N ILE A 135 -28.27 5.62 4.15
CA ILE A 135 -28.39 4.74 5.33
C ILE A 135 -27.79 5.41 6.56
N ALA A 136 -26.54 5.89 6.47
CA ALA A 136 -25.85 6.53 7.59
C ALA A 136 -26.62 7.77 8.10
N ARG A 137 -27.16 8.59 7.20
CA ARG A 137 -28.00 9.75 7.56
C ARG A 137 -29.25 9.34 8.32
N ARG A 138 -29.95 8.29 7.89
CA ARG A 138 -31.15 7.80 8.59
C ARG A 138 -30.82 7.29 9.99
N GLN A 139 -29.68 6.64 10.17
CA GLN A 139 -29.24 6.14 11.48
C GLN A 139 -28.80 7.27 12.42
N ALA A 140 -28.19 8.33 11.91
CA ALA A 140 -27.75 9.48 12.70
C ALA A 140 -28.89 10.33 13.27
N VAL A 141 -30.12 10.20 12.75
CA VAL A 141 -31.31 10.95 13.23
C VAL A 141 -32.02 10.22 14.40
N VAL A 142 -31.61 9.00 14.73
CA VAL A 142 -32.24 8.16 15.77
C VAL A 142 -31.51 8.28 17.13
N HIS A 143 -30.53 9.18 17.25
CA HIS A 143 -29.82 9.53 18.48
C HIS A 143 -29.95 11.02 18.77
#